data_AF-A0A969W7A7-F1
#
_entry.id   AF-A0A969W7A7-F1
#
_cell.length_a   1.000
_cell.length_b   1.000
_cell.length_c   1.000
_cell.angle_alpha   90.00
_cell.angle_beta   90.00
_cell.angle_gamma   90.00
#
_symmetry.space_group_name_H-M   'P 1'
#
loop_
_entity.id
_entity.type
_entity.pdbx_description
1 polymer ?
#
loop_
_entity_poly.entity_id
_entity_poly.type
_entity_poly.pdbx_seq_one_letter_code
_entity_poly.pdbx_strand_id
1 'polypeptide(L)'
;MTVSLRIVFTLALAAIVAATGWASLQLPMWDTPRAVVTHPWFIATLVDTYLAFFTIWLWVAYQQRSNVMRVLWLLLIFGLGNIAIAGYLLLRLWRLPRDASIEMLLLRDR
;
A
#
# COMPACT_ATOMS: atom_id res chain seq x y z
N MET A 1 11.06 11.91 -14.26
CA MET A 1 10.93 11.20 -12.97
C MET A 1 9.49 10.79 -12.69
N THR A 2 8.55 11.73 -12.59
CA THR A 2 7.13 11.46 -12.26
C THR A 2 6.48 10.42 -13.19
N VAL A 3 6.71 10.50 -14.51
CA VAL A 3 6.20 9.51 -15.48
C VAL A 3 6.72 8.10 -15.17
N SER A 4 8.02 7.94 -14.94
CA SER A 4 8.63 6.66 -14.60
C SER A 4 8.02 6.07 -13.31
N LEU A 5 7.85 6.89 -12.27
CA LEU A 5 7.23 6.44 -11.02
C LEU A 5 5.75 6.08 -11.20
N ARG A 6 5.01 6.84 -12.02
CA ARG A 6 3.61 6.49 -12.36
C ARG A 6 3.54 5.12 -13.03
N ILE A 7 4.44 4.83 -13.98
CA ILE A 7 4.50 3.52 -14.63
C ILE A 7 4.80 2.43 -13.59
N VAL A 8 5.84 2.62 -12.77
CA VAL A 8 6.22 1.63 -11.73
C VAL A 8 5.07 1.33 -10.78
N PHE A 9 4.43 2.35 -10.20
CA PHE A 9 3.33 2.13 -9.26
C PHE A 9 2.05 1.62 -9.94
N THR A 10 1.83 1.93 -11.22
CA THR A 10 0.72 1.35 -11.99
C THR A 10 0.94 -0.13 -12.23
N LEU A 11 2.16 -0.53 -12.61
CA LEU A 11 2.52 -1.94 -12.78
C LEU A 11 2.45 -2.69 -11.45
N ALA A 12 2.95 -2.09 -10.36
CA ALA A 12 2.86 -2.66 -9.02
C ALA A 12 1.39 -2.86 -8.59
N LEU A 13 0.54 -1.85 -8.82
CA LEU A 13 -0.90 -1.93 -8.53
C LEU A 13 -1.58 -3.03 -9.37
N ALA A 14 -1.31 -3.08 -10.67
CA ALA A 14 -1.86 -4.11 -11.56
C ALA A 14 -1.42 -5.52 -11.12
N ALA A 15 -0.14 -5.68 -10.77
CA ALA A 15 0.40 -6.95 -10.32
C ALA A 15 -0.26 -7.43 -9.01
N ILE A 16 -0.38 -6.56 -7.99
CA ILE A 16 -0.97 -6.97 -6.71
C ILE A 16 -2.48 -7.23 -6.83
N VAL A 17 -3.20 -6.47 -7.66
CA VAL A 17 -4.62 -6.70 -7.93
C VAL A 17 -4.80 -8.03 -8.68
N ALA A 18 -3.99 -8.30 -9.69
CA ALA A 18 -4.02 -9.56 -10.44
C ALA A 18 -3.70 -10.76 -9.54
N ALA A 19 -2.64 -10.68 -8.73
CA ALA A 19 -2.24 -11.75 -7.82
C ALA A 19 -3.31 -12.01 -6.74
N THR A 20 -3.84 -10.94 -6.13
CA THR A 20 -4.87 -11.05 -5.08
C THR A 20 -6.19 -11.56 -5.65
N GLY A 21 -6.57 -11.10 -6.85
CA GLY A 21 -7.75 -11.59 -7.56
C GLY A 21 -7.61 -13.07 -7.94
N TRP A 22 -6.49 -13.46 -8.54
CA TRP A 22 -6.19 -14.85 -8.89
C TRP A 22 -6.16 -15.78 -7.67
N ALA A 23 -5.59 -15.33 -6.55
CA ALA A 23 -5.61 -16.09 -5.30
C ALA A 23 -7.03 -16.23 -4.74
N SER A 24 -7.81 -15.14 -4.71
CA SER A 24 -9.18 -15.13 -4.18
C SER A 24 -10.15 -16.00 -4.98
N LEU A 25 -9.89 -16.19 -6.27
CA LEU A 25 -10.67 -17.09 -7.13
C LEU A 25 -10.38 -18.58 -6.86
N GLN A 26 -9.20 -18.92 -6.35
CA GLN A 26 -8.83 -20.30 -6.03
C GLN A 26 -9.23 -20.71 -4.63
N LEU A 27 -8.96 -19.83 -3.67
CA LEU A 27 -9.25 -20.08 -2.27
C LEU A 27 -9.60 -18.75 -1.61
N PRO A 28 -10.84 -18.60 -1.09
CA PRO A 28 -11.16 -17.41 -0.33
C PRO A 28 -10.29 -17.34 0.93
N MET A 29 -9.84 -16.12 1.28
CA MET A 29 -8.91 -15.90 2.40
C MET A 29 -9.41 -16.48 3.73
N TRP A 30 -10.72 -16.46 3.99
CA TRP A 30 -11.32 -16.99 5.22
C TRP A 30 -11.32 -18.51 5.30
N ASP A 31 -11.07 -19.22 4.19
CA ASP A 31 -10.99 -20.68 4.14
C ASP A 31 -9.52 -21.17 4.09
N THR A 32 -8.58 -20.32 4.49
CA THR A 32 -7.15 -20.68 4.53
C THR A 32 -6.92 -21.82 5.53
N PRO A 33 -6.30 -22.96 5.13
CA PRO A 33 -6.08 -24.09 6.01
C PRO A 33 -5.30 -23.73 7.28
N ARG A 34 -5.68 -24.36 8.40
CA ARG A 34 -5.03 -24.13 9.70
C ARG A 34 -3.51 -24.31 9.63
N ALA A 35 -3.04 -25.31 8.88
CA ALA A 35 -1.62 -25.61 8.71
C ALA A 35 -0.82 -24.42 8.12
N VAL A 36 -1.43 -23.60 7.26
CA VAL A 36 -0.78 -22.42 6.68
C VAL A 36 -0.73 -21.29 7.69
N VAL A 37 -1.86 -20.96 8.34
CA VAL A 37 -1.92 -19.83 9.28
C VAL A 37 -1.10 -20.07 10.56
N THR A 38 -0.83 -21.33 10.92
CA THR A 38 0.05 -21.68 12.03
C THR A 38 1.51 -21.91 11.61
N HIS A 39 1.83 -21.84 10.32
CA HIS A 39 3.19 -22.08 9.85
C HIS A 39 4.11 -20.94 10.34
N PRO A 40 5.27 -21.24 10.98
CA PRO A 40 6.11 -20.21 11.59
C PRO A 40 6.55 -19.10 10.62
N TRP A 41 6.95 -19.48 9.40
CA TRP A 41 7.31 -18.50 8.37
C TRP A 41 6.14 -17.67 7.86
N PHE A 42 4.92 -18.23 7.85
CA PHE A 42 3.73 -17.47 7.45
C PHE A 42 3.42 -16.39 8.48
N ILE A 43 3.53 -16.72 9.77
CA ILE A 43 3.37 -15.75 10.86
C ILE A 43 4.47 -14.69 10.78
N ALA A 44 5.73 -15.09 10.59
CA ALA A 44 6.86 -14.17 10.51
C ALA A 44 6.73 -13.16 9.37
N THR A 45 6.36 -13.61 8.16
CA THR A 45 6.17 -12.72 7.01
C THR A 45 4.93 -11.84 7.16
N LEU A 46 3.88 -12.33 7.80
CA LEU A 46 2.69 -11.53 8.12
C LEU A 46 3.05 -10.40 9.10
N VAL A 47 3.77 -10.71 10.17
CA VAL A 47 4.26 -9.71 11.14
C VAL A 47 5.13 -8.68 10.44
N ASP A 48 6.13 -9.11 9.66
CA ASP A 48 7.00 -8.22 8.87
C ASP A 48 6.19 -7.28 7.96
N THR A 49 5.21 -7.83 7.23
CA THR A 49 4.33 -7.08 6.34
C THR A 49 3.53 -6.01 7.10
N TYR A 50 2.93 -6.35 8.25
CA TYR A 50 2.13 -5.39 9.02
C TYR A 50 2.99 -4.31 9.71
N LEU A 51 4.23 -4.63 10.10
CA LEU A 51 5.18 -3.62 10.57
C LEU A 51 5.57 -2.65 9.45
N ALA A 52 5.79 -3.15 8.22
CA ALA A 52 6.02 -2.30 7.06
C ALA A 52 4.80 -1.42 6.75
N PHE A 53 3.59 -1.97 6.80
CA PHE A 53 2.34 -1.23 6.62
C PHE A 53 2.17 -0.12 7.65
N PHE A 54 2.44 -0.41 8.93
CA PHE A 54 2.42 0.59 9.98
C PHE A 54 3.42 1.72 9.73
N THR A 55 4.64 1.37 9.32
CA THR A 55 5.70 2.36 9.01
C THR A 55 5.30 3.26 7.84
N ILE A 56 4.76 2.70 6.76
CA ILE A 56 4.25 3.48 5.63
C ILE A 56 3.04 4.33 6.03
N TRP A 57 2.15 3.79 6.86
CA TRP A 57 1.03 4.56 7.38
C TRP A 57 1.49 5.77 8.20
N LEU A 58 2.54 5.67 9.03
CA LEU A 58 3.08 6.82 9.75
C LEU A 58 3.53 7.93 8.77
N TRP A 59 4.19 7.54 7.67
CA TRP A 59 4.54 8.49 6.61
C TRP A 59 3.29 9.10 5.96
N VAL A 60 2.27 8.30 5.60
CA VAL A 60 1.00 8.82 5.05
C VAL A 60 0.31 9.75 6.04
N ALA A 61 0.30 9.41 7.34
CA ALA A 61 -0.33 10.20 8.39
C ALA A 61 0.36 11.56 8.57
N TYR A 62 1.69 11.61 8.41
CA TYR A 62 2.46 12.85 8.35
C TYR A 62 2.02 13.74 7.19
N GLN A 63 1.75 13.17 6.01
CA GLN A 63 1.25 13.92 4.84
C GLN A 63 -0.16 14.49 5.06
N GLN A 64 -1.02 13.79 5.82
CA GLN A 64 -2.40 14.21 6.03
C GLN A 64 -2.54 15.31 7.09
N ARG A 65 -3.32 16.36 6.78
CA ARG A 65 -3.74 17.39 7.75
C ARG A 65 -4.94 16.96 8.59
N SER A 66 -5.86 16.19 8.02
CA SER A 66 -7.09 15.74 8.68
C SER A 66 -6.88 14.43 9.43
N ASN A 67 -7.24 14.41 10.72
CA ASN A 67 -7.24 13.18 11.54
C ASN A 67 -8.19 12.11 10.98
N VAL A 68 -9.31 12.51 10.38
CA VAL A 68 -10.24 11.57 9.73
C VAL A 68 -9.55 10.87 8.56
N MET A 69 -8.80 11.61 7.74
CA MET A 69 -8.05 11.02 6.63
C MET A 69 -6.91 10.11 7.11
N ARG A 70 -6.27 10.41 8.26
CA ARG A 70 -5.26 9.53 8.86
C ARG A 70 -5.84 8.18 9.25
N VAL A 71 -7.01 8.19 9.90
CA VAL A 71 -7.72 6.96 10.30
C VAL A 71 -8.21 6.21 9.06
N LEU A 72 -8.77 6.91 8.07
CA LEU A 72 -9.20 6.27 6.82
C LEU A 72 -8.04 5.55 6.12
N TRP A 73 -6.88 6.21 5.97
CA TRP A 73 -5.71 5.58 5.38
C TRP A 73 -5.13 4.45 6.24
N LEU A 74 -5.27 4.49 7.56
CA LEU A 74 -4.90 3.35 8.42
C LEU A 74 -5.70 2.11 8.05
N LEU A 75 -7.03 2.25 8.01
CA LEU A 75 -7.95 1.16 7.68
C LEU A 75 -7.71 0.64 6.27
N LEU A 76 -7.50 1.54 5.30
CA LEU A 76 -7.20 1.15 3.93
C LEU A 76 -5.86 0.41 3.81
N ILE A 77 -4.80 0.88 4.46
CA ILE A 77 -3.48 0.23 4.39
C ILE A 77 -3.48 -1.12 5.11
N PHE A 78 -4.12 -1.23 6.28
CA PHE A 78 -4.19 -2.51 7.00
C PHE A 78 -5.13 -3.51 6.32
N GLY A 79 -6.21 -3.04 5.67
CA GLY A 79 -7.18 -3.91 4.99
C GLY A 79 -6.76 -4.31 3.57
N LEU A 80 -6.18 -3.39 2.79
CA LEU A 80 -5.84 -3.61 1.38
C LEU A 80 -4.33 -3.73 1.12
N GLY A 81 -3.50 -3.44 2.12
CA GLY A 81 -2.05 -3.54 2.02
C GLY A 81 -1.47 -2.70 0.87
N ASN A 82 -0.68 -3.36 0.04
CA ASN A 82 0.03 -2.73 -1.07
C ASN A 82 -0.89 -2.13 -2.15
N ILE A 83 -2.15 -2.57 -2.25
CA ILE A 83 -3.13 -1.94 -3.16
C ILE A 83 -3.38 -0.49 -2.71
N ALA A 84 -3.62 -0.26 -1.42
CA ALA A 84 -3.84 1.08 -0.88
C ALA A 84 -2.57 1.94 -0.96
N ILE A 85 -1.40 1.35 -0.70
CA ILE A 85 -0.11 2.07 -0.77
C ILE A 85 0.17 2.54 -2.21
N ALA A 86 0.05 1.65 -3.20
CA ALA A 86 0.25 2.00 -4.60
C ALA A 86 -0.79 3.02 -5.08
N GLY A 87 -2.06 2.84 -4.68
CA GLY A 87 -3.13 3.80 -4.95
C GLY A 87 -2.84 5.19 -4.38
N TYR A 88 -2.37 5.26 -3.13
CA TYR A 88 -1.99 6.52 -2.49
C TYR A 88 -0.87 7.24 -3.26
N LEU A 89 0.20 6.51 -3.60
CA LEU A 89 1.34 7.06 -4.32
C LEU A 89 0.96 7.52 -5.73
N LEU A 90 0.14 6.76 -6.44
CA LEU A 90 -0.41 7.18 -7.73
C LEU A 90 -1.26 8.44 -7.60
N LEU A 91 -2.23 8.47 -6.68
CA LEU A 91 -3.06 9.66 -6.45
C LEU A 91 -2.20 10.91 -6.19
N ARG A 92 -1.12 10.76 -5.44
CA ARG A 92 -0.18 11.85 -5.17
C ARG A 92 0.63 12.23 -6.40
N LEU A 93 1.20 11.25 -7.11
CA LEU A 93 1.97 11.47 -8.34
C LEU A 93 1.17 12.14 -9.45
N TRP A 94 -0.13 11.86 -9.55
CA TRP A 94 -1.00 12.48 -10.55
C TRP A 94 -1.34 13.94 -10.25
N ARG A 95 -1.26 14.36 -8.98
CA ARG A 95 -1.41 15.76 -8.57
C ARG A 95 -0.15 16.59 -8.76
N LEU A 96 1.01 15.94 -8.92
CA LEU A 96 2.29 16.62 -9.10
C LEU A 96 2.52 17.07 -10.56
N PRO A 97 3.17 18.23 -10.77
CA PRO A 97 3.70 18.65 -12.08
C PRO A 97 4.63 17.61 -12.71
N ARG A 98 4.80 17.66 -14.04
CA ARG A 98 5.66 16.69 -14.77
C ARG A 98 7.13 16.80 -14.38
N ASP A 99 7.57 18.01 -14.07
CA ASP A 99 8.90 18.42 -13.63
C ASP A 99 9.07 18.42 -12.09
N ALA A 100 8.07 17.92 -11.35
CA ALA A 100 8.16 17.83 -9.90
C ALA A 100 9.36 16.99 -9.45
N SER A 101 10.04 17.48 -8.41
CA SER A 101 11.16 16.81 -7.78
C SER A 101 10.68 15.71 -6.83
N ILE A 102 11.60 14.84 -6.38
CA ILE A 102 11.26 13.74 -5.48
C ILE A 102 10.87 14.25 -4.09
N GLU A 103 11.39 15.40 -3.67
CA GLU A 103 11.03 16.01 -2.39
C GLU A 103 9.55 16.39 -2.35
N MET A 104 8.96 16.85 -3.46
CA MET A 104 7.53 17.17 -3.55
C MET A 104 6.64 15.91 -3.36
N LEU A 105 7.17 14.74 -3.73
CA LEU A 105 6.49 13.46 -3.50
C LEU A 105 6.68 12.93 -2.08
N LEU A 106 7.82 13.19 -1.44
CA LEU A 106 8.16 12.57 -0.14
C LEU A 106 7.84 13.47 1.06
N LEU A 107 8.02 14.77 0.91
CA LEU A 107 7.83 15.76 1.97
C LEU A 107 6.45 16.37 1.87
N ARG A 108 5.90 16.79 3.01
CA ARG A 108 4.65 17.52 3.04
C ARG A 108 4.92 18.98 2.65
N ASP A 109 4.08 19.54 1.79
CA ASP A 109 4.09 20.98 1.51
C ASP A 109 3.79 21.74 2.81
N ARG A 110 4.72 22.63 3.19
CA ARG A 110 4.65 23.41 4.43
C ARG A 110 3.36 24.22 4.47
#